data_AF-A0A932LQ69-F1
#
_entry.id   AF-A0A932LQ69-F1
#
_cell.length_a   1.000
_cell.length_b   1.000
_cell.length_c   1.000
_cell.angle_alpha   90.00
_cell.angle_beta   90.00
_cell.angle_gamma   90.00
#
_symmetry.space_group_name_H-M   'P 1'
#
loop_
_entity.id
_entity.type
_entity.pdbx_description
1 polymer ?
#
loop_
_entity_poly.entity_id
_entity_poly.type
_entity_poly.pdbx_seq_one_letter_code
_entity_poly.pdbx_strand_id
1 'polypeptide(L)'
;MGSAKTLLGNWRIIETELWDCEDLDLHTQAMLSLKPKGVGRLVFIAIEAQLDYRVVMRDGLPGIEFSFHGFDEGDEVIGRGWAILKGEQLQGRLFFHQGDDSSFVAQRQPNRKSPANIGLQPTAAGARKSRRR
;
A
#
# COMPACT_ATOMS: atom_id res chain seq x y z
N MET A 1 -27.08 3.65 -0.26
CA MET A 1 -25.78 4.28 0.08
C MET A 1 -24.74 3.18 0.17
N GLY A 2 -23.78 3.13 -0.76
CA GLY A 2 -22.67 2.16 -0.69
C GLY A 2 -21.93 2.35 0.62
N SER A 3 -21.92 1.33 1.47
CA SER A 3 -21.48 1.51 2.85
C SER A 3 -19.98 1.79 2.90
N ALA A 4 -19.56 2.78 3.68
CA ALA A 4 -18.14 3.05 3.98
C ALA A 4 -17.37 1.79 4.43
N LYS A 5 -18.07 0.79 5.01
CA LYS A 5 -17.48 -0.50 5.40
C LYS A 5 -16.89 -1.27 4.21
N THR A 6 -17.45 -1.11 3.01
CA THR A 6 -16.97 -1.78 1.79
C THR A 6 -15.68 -1.14 1.25
N LEU A 7 -15.25 0.01 1.79
CA LEU A 7 -13.95 0.60 1.45
C LEU A 7 -12.86 0.16 2.45
N LEU A 8 -13.23 -0.21 3.68
CA LEU A 8 -12.27 -0.61 4.71
C LEU A 8 -11.49 -1.87 4.33
N GLY A 9 -10.25 -1.95 4.82
CA GLY A 9 -9.36 -3.09 4.63
C GLY A 9 -8.09 -2.75 3.85
N ASN A 10 -7.39 -3.80 3.44
CA ASN A 10 -6.17 -3.71 2.67
C ASN A 10 -6.47 -3.91 1.19
N TRP A 11 -5.92 -3.02 0.37
CA TRP A 11 -6.04 -3.03 -1.07
C TRP A 11 -4.64 -3.11 -1.68
N ARG A 12 -4.35 -4.21 -2.34
CA ARG A 12 -3.11 -4.45 -3.05
C ARG A 12 -3.09 -3.59 -4.31
N ILE A 13 -2.14 -2.67 -4.44
CA ILE A 13 -1.92 -1.94 -5.69
C ILE A 13 -1.30 -2.91 -6.70
N ILE A 14 -1.88 -3.02 -7.89
CA ILE A 14 -1.48 -3.99 -8.92
C ILE A 14 -1.08 -3.36 -10.24
N GLU A 15 -1.39 -2.08 -10.44
CA GLU A 15 -1.15 -1.36 -11.68
C GLU A 15 -1.03 0.12 -11.35
N THR A 16 -0.10 0.81 -12.02
CA THR A 16 0.02 2.26 -12.02
C THR A 16 0.35 2.75 -13.43
N GLU A 17 0.10 4.02 -13.71
CA GLU A 17 0.39 4.64 -15.01
C GLU A 17 1.89 4.89 -15.23
N LEU A 18 2.61 5.27 -14.17
CA LEU A 18 4.02 5.69 -14.28
C LEU A 18 5.04 4.63 -13.90
N TRP A 19 4.69 3.68 -13.03
CA TRP A 19 5.63 2.69 -12.53
C TRP A 19 5.26 1.28 -12.97
N ASP A 20 6.27 0.53 -13.39
CA ASP A 20 6.11 -0.84 -13.84
C ASP A 20 5.67 -1.75 -12.70
N CYS A 21 4.84 -2.75 -13.03
CA CYS A 21 4.31 -3.69 -12.06
C CYS A 21 5.40 -4.46 -11.28
N GLU A 22 6.59 -4.60 -11.88
CA GLU A 22 7.75 -5.26 -11.29
C GLU A 22 8.38 -4.43 -10.16
N ASP A 23 8.26 -3.11 -10.20
CA ASP A 23 8.86 -2.19 -9.23
C ASP A 23 7.95 -1.87 -8.04
N LEU A 24 6.65 -2.16 -8.17
CA LEU A 24 5.67 -1.83 -7.12
C LEU A 24 6.05 -2.41 -5.75
N ASP A 25 6.74 -3.56 -5.73
CA ASP A 25 7.14 -4.27 -4.50
C ASP A 25 8.60 -4.06 -4.09
N LEU A 26 9.26 -3.03 -4.61
CA LEU A 26 10.70 -2.84 -4.43
C LEU A 26 11.16 -2.92 -2.96
N HIS A 27 10.50 -2.21 -2.03
CA HIS A 27 10.77 -2.36 -0.59
C HIS A 27 9.80 -3.32 0.10
N THR A 28 8.50 -3.09 -0.08
CA THR A 28 7.46 -3.92 0.53
C THR A 28 6.25 -4.00 -0.37
N GLN A 29 5.33 -4.90 -0.05
CA GLN A 29 4.12 -5.11 -0.84
C GLN A 29 3.33 -3.79 -1.01
N ALA A 30 3.27 -3.26 -2.24
CA ALA A 30 2.42 -2.15 -2.62
C ALA A 30 0.97 -2.30 -2.13
N MET A 31 0.49 -1.35 -1.34
CA MET A 31 -0.77 -1.44 -0.64
C MET A 31 -1.33 -0.07 -0.27
N LEU A 32 -2.65 0.06 -0.40
CA LEU A 32 -3.48 1.07 0.23
C LEU A 32 -4.31 0.43 1.36
N SER A 33 -4.05 0.82 2.60
CA SER A 33 -4.80 0.35 3.77
C SER A 33 -5.76 1.42 4.27
N LEU A 34 -7.04 1.08 4.39
CA LEU A 34 -8.09 1.97 4.91
C LEU A 34 -8.62 1.44 6.24
N LYS A 35 -8.35 2.19 7.32
CA LYS A 35 -8.80 1.86 8.68
C LYS A 35 -10.01 2.72 9.06
N PRO A 36 -10.80 2.32 10.07
CA PRO A 36 -11.87 3.17 10.61
C PRO A 36 -11.35 4.55 11.04
N LYS A 37 -12.26 5.53 11.13
CA LYS A 37 -11.98 6.93 11.53
C LYS A 37 -11.15 7.76 10.54
N GLY A 38 -11.13 7.37 9.26
CA GLY A 38 -10.56 8.22 8.22
C GLY A 38 -9.03 8.23 8.21
N VAL A 39 -8.38 7.19 8.72
CA VAL A 39 -6.91 7.04 8.70
C VAL A 39 -6.49 5.82 7.90
N GLY A 40 -5.32 5.87 7.27
CA GLY A 40 -4.82 4.77 6.44
C GLY A 40 -3.31 4.80 6.25
N ARG A 41 -2.84 3.95 5.33
CA ARG A 41 -1.44 3.90 4.90
C ARG A 41 -1.37 3.66 3.39
N LEU A 42 -0.42 4.30 2.74
CA LEU A 42 -0.04 4.08 1.34
C LEU A 42 1.40 3.60 1.32
N VAL A 43 1.66 2.50 0.63
CA VAL A 43 3.00 1.93 0.46
C VAL A 43 3.12 1.45 -0.97
N PHE A 44 4.20 1.77 -1.67
CA PHE A 44 4.59 1.18 -2.96
C PHE A 44 6.00 1.66 -3.32
N ILE A 45 6.76 0.86 -4.07
CA ILE A 45 8.17 1.13 -4.40
C ILE A 45 8.95 1.35 -3.09
N ALA A 46 9.47 2.55 -2.84
CA ALA A 46 10.17 2.94 -1.61
C ALA A 46 9.38 3.98 -0.78
N ILE A 47 8.16 4.30 -1.20
CA ILE A 47 7.27 5.22 -0.50
C ILE A 47 6.58 4.51 0.66
N GLU A 48 6.63 5.13 1.84
CA GLU A 48 5.76 4.80 2.96
C GLU A 48 5.09 6.06 3.51
N ALA A 49 3.76 6.13 3.43
CA ALA A 49 3.00 7.30 3.86
C ALA A 49 1.79 6.94 4.72
N GLN A 50 1.50 7.78 5.70
CA GLN A 50 0.21 7.80 6.38
C GLN A 50 -0.76 8.65 5.57
N LEU A 51 -2.05 8.31 5.61
CA LEU A 51 -3.08 9.08 4.92
C LEU A 51 -4.25 9.40 5.84
N ASP A 52 -4.81 10.59 5.63
CA ASP A 52 -6.10 11.04 6.15
C ASP A 52 -7.11 11.04 5.01
N TYR A 53 -8.23 10.34 5.17
CA TYR A 53 -9.24 10.20 4.12
C TYR A 53 -10.66 10.57 4.57
N ARG A 54 -11.47 10.91 3.57
CA ARG A 54 -12.92 11.11 3.69
C ARG A 54 -13.63 10.21 2.69
N VAL A 55 -14.72 9.59 3.13
CA VAL A 55 -15.59 8.81 2.23
C VAL A 55 -16.44 9.79 1.43
N VAL A 56 -16.46 9.61 0.12
CA VAL A 56 -17.17 10.45 -0.83
C VAL A 56 -18.01 9.61 -1.79
N MET A 57 -18.89 10.27 -2.54
CA MET A 57 -19.50 9.72 -3.74
C MET A 57 -18.89 10.46 -4.93
N ARG A 58 -18.26 9.73 -5.84
CA ARG A 58 -17.67 10.27 -7.07
C ARG A 58 -18.20 9.50 -8.26
N ASP A 59 -18.75 10.22 -9.23
CA ASP A 59 -19.38 9.63 -10.43
C ASP A 59 -20.45 8.57 -10.10
N GLY A 60 -21.19 8.78 -9.01
CA GLY A 60 -22.22 7.85 -8.53
C GLY A 60 -21.69 6.60 -7.81
N LEU A 61 -20.36 6.47 -7.65
CA LEU A 61 -19.70 5.35 -6.99
C LEU A 61 -19.15 5.75 -5.61
N PRO A 62 -19.17 4.84 -4.61
CA PRO A 62 -18.54 5.08 -3.33
C PRO A 62 -17.03 5.14 -3.50
N GLY A 63 -16.38 6.08 -2.83
CA GLY A 63 -14.94 6.27 -2.93
C GLY A 63 -14.35 7.00 -1.73
N ILE A 64 -13.08 7.36 -1.86
CA ILE A 64 -12.34 8.19 -0.92
C ILE A 64 -11.64 9.34 -1.63
N GLU A 65 -11.47 10.43 -0.90
CA GLU A 65 -10.47 11.46 -1.16
C GLU A 65 -9.54 11.53 0.04
N PHE A 66 -8.25 11.72 -0.20
CA PHE A 66 -7.25 11.66 0.86
C PHE A 66 -6.05 12.58 0.60
N SER A 67 -5.40 12.99 1.68
CA SER A 67 -4.04 13.50 1.69
C SER A 67 -3.10 12.46 2.28
N PHE A 68 -1.84 12.47 1.88
CA PHE A 68 -0.82 11.60 2.45
C PHE A 68 0.46 12.36 2.77
N HIS A 69 1.18 11.86 3.77
CA HIS A 69 2.47 12.36 4.23
C HIS A 69 3.35 11.18 4.65
N GLY A 70 4.60 11.17 4.19
CA GLY A 70 5.49 10.03 4.35
C GLY A 70 6.89 10.32 3.86
N PHE A 71 7.61 9.25 3.52
CA PHE A 71 8.97 9.32 3.01
C PHE A 71 9.16 8.39 1.81
N ASP A 72 10.05 8.79 0.91
CA ASP A 72 10.60 8.01 -0.21
C ASP A 72 12.13 7.98 -0.05
N GLU A 73 12.70 6.82 0.26
CA GLU A 73 14.15 6.65 0.54
C GLU A 73 14.77 7.63 1.56
N GLY A 74 13.94 8.21 2.44
CA GLY A 74 14.37 9.18 3.45
C GLY A 74 14.04 10.64 3.11
N ASP A 75 13.60 10.91 1.89
CA ASP A 75 13.10 12.23 1.47
C ASP A 75 11.60 12.36 1.75
N GLU A 76 11.17 13.50 2.28
CA GLU A 76 9.78 13.74 2.62
C GLU A 76 8.90 13.80 1.37
N VAL A 77 7.80 13.03 1.38
CA VAL A 77 6.78 13.08 0.33
C VAL A 77 5.43 13.46 0.92
N ILE A 78 4.79 14.43 0.27
CA ILE A 78 3.44 14.91 0.61
C ILE A 78 2.61 14.87 -0.66
N GLY A 79 1.33 14.54 -0.54
CA GLY A 79 0.45 14.57 -1.69
C GLY A 79 -1.01 14.37 -1.35
N ARG A 80 -1.78 14.09 -2.39
CA ARG A 80 -3.21 13.81 -2.31
C ARG A 80 -3.62 12.76 -3.31
N GLY A 81 -4.81 12.22 -3.14
CA GLY A 81 -5.37 11.28 -4.09
C GLY A 81 -6.85 11.04 -3.90
N TRP A 82 -7.40 10.24 -4.79
CA TRP A 82 -8.75 9.75 -4.71
C TRP A 82 -8.82 8.32 -5.23
N ALA A 83 -9.83 7.58 -4.79
CA ALA A 83 -10.13 6.25 -5.33
C ALA A 83 -11.63 5.98 -5.29
N ILE A 84 -12.17 5.35 -6.33
CA ILE A 84 -13.55 4.89 -6.40
C ILE A 84 -13.60 3.37 -6.42
N LEU A 85 -14.61 2.80 -5.75
CA LEU A 85 -14.88 1.37 -5.80
C LEU A 85 -15.70 1.05 -7.05
N LYS A 86 -15.07 0.35 -8.00
CA LYS A 86 -15.67 -0.12 -9.25
C LYS A 86 -15.62 -1.64 -9.28
N GLY A 87 -16.76 -2.27 -9.03
CA GLY A 87 -16.81 -3.73 -8.81
C GLY A 87 -16.04 -4.11 -7.54
N GLU A 88 -15.01 -4.94 -7.69
CA GLU A 88 -14.15 -5.41 -6.59
C GLU A 88 -12.79 -4.71 -6.52
N GLN A 89 -12.61 -3.62 -7.27
CA GLN A 89 -11.36 -2.88 -7.38
C GLN A 89 -11.53 -1.43 -6.97
N LEU A 90 -10.47 -0.87 -6.40
CA LEU A 90 -10.29 0.56 -6.32
C LEU A 90 -9.57 1.04 -7.57
N GLN A 91 -10.12 2.06 -8.22
CA GLN A 91 -9.46 2.80 -9.29
C GLN A 91 -9.28 4.24 -8.83
N GLY A 92 -8.08 4.79 -8.97
CA GLY A 92 -7.76 6.07 -8.39
C GLY A 92 -6.63 6.80 -9.07
N ARG A 93 -6.25 7.93 -8.48
CA ARG A 93 -5.09 8.72 -8.89
C ARG A 93 -4.38 9.29 -7.68
N LEU A 94 -3.05 9.26 -7.72
CA LEU A 94 -2.14 9.87 -6.76
C LEU A 94 -1.56 11.14 -7.37
N PHE A 95 -1.39 12.18 -6.56
CA PHE A 95 -0.76 13.45 -6.93
C PHE A 95 0.29 13.79 -5.88
N PHE A 96 1.56 13.81 -6.26
CA PHE A 96 2.66 14.23 -5.41
C PHE A 96 2.77 15.76 -5.44
N HIS A 97 3.01 16.38 -4.29
CA HIS A 97 3.17 17.83 -4.21
C HIS A 97 4.43 18.24 -5.00
N GLN A 98 4.23 19.02 -6.06
CA GLN A 98 5.31 19.43 -6.98
C GLN A 98 6.05 18.25 -7.64
N GLY A 99 5.41 17.08 -7.69
CA GLY A 99 5.95 15.90 -8.33
C GLY A 99 4.97 15.36 -9.37
N ASP A 100 5.15 14.08 -9.66
CA ASP A 100 4.35 13.38 -10.63
C ASP A 100 2.93 13.09 -10.13
N ASP A 101 2.08 12.65 -11.05
CA ASP A 101 0.79 12.08 -10.75
C ASP A 101 0.57 10.82 -11.58
N SER A 102 -0.07 9.81 -10.98
CA SER A 102 -0.25 8.51 -11.61
C SER A 102 -1.61 7.96 -11.26
N SER A 103 -2.32 7.42 -12.26
CA SER A 103 -3.44 6.53 -11.97
C SER A 103 -2.96 5.25 -11.28
N PHE A 104 -3.87 4.58 -10.56
CA PHE A 104 -3.60 3.26 -9.99
C PHE A 104 -4.86 2.40 -9.94
N VAL A 105 -4.64 1.09 -9.95
CA VAL A 105 -5.66 0.07 -9.67
C VAL A 105 -5.24 -0.75 -8.46
N ALA A 106 -6.17 -1.02 -7.56
CA ALA A 106 -5.94 -1.86 -6.40
C ALA A 106 -7.05 -2.90 -6.19
N GLN A 107 -6.64 -4.12 -5.83
CA GLN A 107 -7.52 -5.24 -5.54
C GLN A 107 -7.64 -5.49 -4.04
N ARG A 108 -8.82 -5.87 -3.59
CA ARG A 108 -9.03 -6.22 -2.18
C ARG A 108 -8.15 -7.42 -1.81
N GLN A 109 -7.34 -7.28 -0.77
CA GLN A 109 -6.67 -8.44 -0.20
C GLN A 109 -7.61 -9.21 0.71
N PRO A 110 -7.62 -10.56 0.63
CA PRO A 110 -8.24 -11.35 1.67
C PRO A 110 -7.54 -11.05 2.99
N ASN A 111 -8.32 -10.95 4.07
CA ASN A 111 -7.76 -10.79 5.42
C ASN A 111 -6.93 -12.03 5.77
N ARG A 112 -5.65 -12.04 5.41
CA ARG A 112 -4.71 -13.04 5.86
C ARG A 112 -4.37 -12.69 7.29
N LYS A 113 -4.78 -13.52 8.26
CA LYS A 113 -4.17 -13.46 9.59
C LYS A 113 -2.66 -13.55 9.35
N SER A 114 -1.89 -12.54 9.75
CA SER A 114 -0.44 -12.62 9.70
C SER A 114 -0.05 -13.95 10.36
N PRO A 115 0.84 -14.77 9.75
CA PRO A 115 1.38 -15.89 10.49
C PRO A 115 2.02 -15.30 11.75
N ALA A 116 1.59 -15.80 12.90
CA ALA A 116 2.19 -15.45 14.18
C ALA A 116 3.70 -15.66 14.04
N ASN A 117 4.46 -14.59 14.28
CA ASN A 117 5.88 -14.53 14.58
C ASN A 117 6.59 -15.91 14.51
N ILE A 118 7.01 -16.35 13.32
CA ILE A 118 7.95 -17.47 13.22
C ILE A 118 9.27 -16.88 13.69
N GLY A 119 9.59 -17.11 14.96
CA GLY A 119 10.84 -16.66 15.57
C GLY A 119 12.00 -17.04 14.67
N LEU A 120 12.82 -16.06 14.33
CA LEU A 120 14.17 -16.27 13.80
C LEU A 120 14.92 -17.13 14.83
N GLN A 121 14.95 -18.44 14.62
CA GLN A 121 15.93 -19.29 15.26
C GLN A 121 17.27 -19.04 14.54
N PRO A 122 18.36 -18.74 15.26
CA PRO A 122 19.68 -18.79 14.66
C PRO A 122 19.96 -20.26 14.31
N THR A 123 19.98 -20.58 13.01
CA THR A 123 20.39 -21.92 12.58
C THR A 123 21.87 -22.08 12.86
N ALA A 124 22.17 -22.96 13.80
CA ALA A 124 23.51 -23.47 14.07
C ALA A 124 24.06 -24.15 12.80
N ALA A 125 25.08 -23.56 12.17
CA ALA A 125 25.94 -24.28 11.25
C ALA A 125 26.93 -25.11 12.08
N GLY A 126 26.66 -26.42 12.11
CA GLY A 126 27.52 -27.43 12.71
C GLY A 126 28.91 -27.49 12.10
N ALA A 127 29.85 -27.93 12.93
CA ALA A 127 31.29 -27.85 12.77
C ALA A 127 31.93 -28.92 11.87
N ARG A 128 33.19 -28.60 11.45
CA ARG A 128 34.40 -29.47 11.36
C ARG A 128 34.50 -30.40 10.11
N LYS A 129 35.64 -30.64 9.44
CA LYS A 129 37.11 -30.66 9.75
C LYS A 129 37.91 -30.57 8.42
N SER A 130 39.13 -30.04 8.44
CA SER A 130 40.30 -30.81 7.95
C SER A 130 41.57 -30.37 8.68
N ARG A 131 42.54 -31.29 8.76
CA ARG A 131 43.70 -31.29 9.65
C ARG A 131 44.95 -31.46 8.76
N ARG A 132 46.07 -30.85 9.17
CA ARG A 132 47.47 -31.04 8.72
C ARG A 132 47.83 -30.33 7.41
N ARG A 133 48.98 -29.67 7.27
CA ARG A 133 50.30 -29.89 7.88
C ARG A 133 50.80 -28.74 8.73
#